data_AF-W1DWW3-F1
#
_entry.id   AF-W1DWW3-F1
#
_cell.length_a   1.000
_cell.length_b   1.000
_cell.length_c   1.000
_cell.angle_alpha   90.00
_cell.angle_beta   90.00
_cell.angle_gamma   90.00
#
_symmetry.space_group_name_H-M   'P 1'
#
loop_
_entity.id
_entity.type
_entity.pdbx_description
1 polymer ?
#
loop_
_entity_poly.entity_id
_entity_poly.type
_entity_poly.pdbx_seq_one_letter_code
_entity_poly.pdbx_strand_id
1 'polypeptide(L)'
;MSDRYVIEALLRPAVELNTAVVSACASYVCVTAPWAIALAPSVSYVMAGALGIFAIKRTREGLRVLRYRRNIRRLPRYVMTSRQVPVSQMKLFLGKGFLWEQRHTQRLLDTLRPEVARYVNPSWVYQAARRVEQRQEYRFPTLCRLLASESAFNPVRPLPPVGGLPALHGIELDETNVLMDLRERVGHLLVLGTTRVGKTRLAELLITQDIRRGDVVIVFDPKGDADLLKRMYAECQRAGRGDEFHVFHLGWPDISARYNAVGRFGRVSEVASRVAGQLSDAGNSAAFKEFAWRFVNIIARALVALGQRPDFALIQRYVNNPGDLFEHYCESWLSQHHPDLWLTIENLTATLTERDVPRHMEGRSLRVVAIEHVLGSDAGKRVYDPVLDGLRSSVRYDQKYYDKNCGFAAAAAGKADLREDGAAHLSELQ
;
A
#
# COMPACT_ATOMS: atom_id res chain seq x y z
N MET A 1 -22.18 -5.24 46.09
CA MET A 1 -20.80 -5.03 46.60
C MET A 1 -20.29 -3.77 45.93
N SER A 2 -19.71 -2.84 46.69
CA SER A 2 -19.18 -1.58 46.16
C SER A 2 -17.95 -1.84 45.30
N ASP A 3 -17.85 -1.20 44.13
CA ASP A 3 -16.68 -1.18 43.22
C ASP A 3 -15.46 -0.44 43.83
N ARG A 4 -15.25 -0.57 45.13
CA ARG A 4 -14.33 0.21 45.96
C ARG A 4 -13.11 -0.59 46.43
N TYR A 5 -12.80 -1.69 45.75
CA TYR A 5 -11.55 -2.42 45.95
C TYR A 5 -10.52 -1.93 44.94
N VAL A 6 -9.34 -1.60 45.44
CA VAL A 6 -8.18 -1.14 44.65
C VAL A 6 -7.74 -2.17 43.60
N ILE A 7 -8.12 -3.44 43.78
CA ILE A 7 -7.79 -4.58 42.93
C ILE A 7 -9.09 -5.30 42.55
N GLU A 8 -9.50 -5.20 41.29
CA GLU A 8 -10.65 -5.93 40.74
C GLU A 8 -10.22 -7.35 40.30
N ALA A 9 -10.70 -8.39 40.99
CA ALA A 9 -10.38 -9.78 40.67
C ALA A 9 -11.51 -10.47 39.87
N LEU A 10 -11.36 -10.53 38.54
CA LEU A 10 -12.33 -11.15 37.62
C LEU A 10 -11.99 -12.61 37.26
N LEU A 11 -10.75 -13.07 37.46
CA LEU A 11 -10.32 -14.46 37.20
C LEU A 11 -10.58 -15.37 38.40
N ARG A 12 -11.85 -15.58 38.74
CA ARG A 12 -12.26 -16.37 39.92
C ARG A 12 -13.49 -17.26 39.65
N PRO A 13 -13.85 -18.17 40.59
CA PRO A 13 -15.14 -18.85 40.51
C PRO A 13 -16.30 -17.85 40.55
N ALA A 14 -17.33 -18.09 39.75
CA ALA A 14 -18.53 -17.25 39.68
C ALA A 14 -19.52 -17.61 40.82
N VAL A 15 -19.07 -17.43 42.07
CA VAL A 15 -19.82 -17.76 43.30
C VAL A 15 -21.13 -16.96 43.42
N GLU A 16 -21.24 -15.84 42.71
CA GLU A 16 -22.43 -15.01 42.58
C GLU A 16 -23.63 -15.82 42.10
N LEU A 17 -23.41 -16.81 41.23
CA LEU A 17 -24.46 -17.66 40.70
C LEU A 17 -25.06 -18.56 41.78
N ASN A 18 -24.27 -19.01 42.76
CA ASN A 18 -24.78 -19.78 43.89
C ASN A 18 -25.73 -18.91 44.73
N THR A 19 -25.32 -17.67 45.04
CA THR A 19 -26.19 -16.70 45.72
C THR A 19 -27.46 -16.44 44.91
N ALA A 20 -27.34 -16.28 43.59
CA ALA A 20 -28.48 -16.03 42.72
C ALA A 20 -29.49 -17.18 42.75
N VAL A 21 -29.03 -18.43 42.68
CA VAL A 21 -29.89 -19.62 42.76
C VAL A 21 -30.58 -19.69 44.13
N VAL A 22 -29.84 -19.54 45.23
CA VAL A 22 -30.42 -19.58 46.58
C VAL A 22 -31.48 -18.48 46.75
N SER A 23 -31.20 -17.26 46.33
CA SER A 23 -32.16 -16.15 46.42
C SER A 23 -33.36 -16.34 45.48
N ALA A 24 -33.18 -16.93 44.31
CA ALA A 24 -34.28 -17.27 43.41
C ALA A 24 -35.17 -18.37 44.00
N CYS A 25 -34.59 -19.42 44.58
CA CYS A 25 -35.32 -20.46 45.30
C CYS A 25 -36.08 -19.88 46.51
N ALA A 26 -35.44 -19.03 47.31
CA ALA A 26 -36.07 -18.37 48.45
C ALA A 26 -37.23 -17.45 48.01
N SER A 27 -37.05 -16.70 46.92
CA SER A 27 -38.11 -15.90 46.29
C SER A 27 -39.28 -16.78 45.84
N TYR A 28 -39.01 -17.92 45.20
CA TYR A 28 -40.02 -18.88 44.78
C TYR A 28 -40.81 -19.46 45.96
N VAL A 29 -40.14 -19.83 47.06
CA VAL A 29 -40.81 -20.33 48.28
C VAL A 29 -41.68 -19.23 48.91
N CYS A 30 -41.21 -17.98 48.94
CA CYS A 30 -42.02 -16.85 49.43
C CYS A 30 -43.32 -16.65 48.60
N VAL A 31 -43.30 -16.94 47.30
CA VAL A 31 -44.52 -16.84 46.46
C VAL A 31 -45.46 -18.03 46.65
N THR A 32 -44.91 -19.25 46.69
CA THR A 32 -45.68 -20.50 46.63
C THR A 32 -46.09 -21.04 47.98
N ALA A 33 -45.31 -20.80 49.02
CA ALA A 33 -45.56 -21.28 50.38
C ALA A 33 -45.18 -20.23 51.44
N PRO A 34 -45.90 -19.07 51.53
CA PRO A 34 -45.68 -18.08 52.59
C PRO A 34 -45.72 -18.65 54.02
N TRP A 35 -46.58 -19.66 54.21
CA TRP A 35 -46.76 -20.37 55.48
C TRP A 35 -45.50 -21.12 55.93
N ALA A 36 -44.67 -21.62 55.01
CA ALA A 36 -43.45 -22.35 55.33
C ALA A 36 -42.35 -21.45 55.94
N ILE A 37 -42.45 -20.14 55.74
CA ILE A 37 -41.51 -19.13 56.26
C ILE A 37 -42.16 -18.31 57.40
N ALA A 38 -43.35 -18.70 57.87
CA ALA A 38 -44.10 -18.01 58.92
C ALA A 38 -44.33 -16.50 58.66
N LEU A 39 -44.55 -16.11 57.40
CA LEU A 39 -44.81 -14.73 57.00
C LEU A 39 -46.27 -14.54 56.55
N ALA A 40 -46.85 -13.38 56.87
CA ALA A 40 -48.11 -12.96 56.28
C ALA A 40 -47.96 -12.85 54.74
N PRO A 41 -48.98 -13.24 53.93
CA PRO A 41 -48.87 -13.24 52.47
C PRO A 41 -48.42 -11.91 51.87
N SER A 42 -48.93 -10.79 52.39
CA SER A 42 -48.55 -9.44 51.94
C SER A 42 -47.06 -9.14 52.14
N VAL A 43 -46.49 -9.51 53.30
CA VAL A 43 -45.06 -9.36 53.61
C VAL A 43 -44.21 -10.34 52.79
N SER A 44 -44.73 -11.55 52.59
CA SER A 44 -44.04 -12.59 51.83
C SER A 44 -43.86 -12.21 50.35
N TYR A 45 -44.87 -11.60 49.72
CA TYR A 45 -44.73 -11.11 48.33
C TYR A 45 -43.73 -9.96 48.20
N VAL A 46 -43.65 -9.05 49.16
CA VAL A 46 -42.64 -7.98 49.17
C VAL A 46 -41.23 -8.57 49.32
N MET A 47 -41.06 -9.53 50.22
CA MET A 47 -39.80 -10.26 50.40
C MET A 47 -39.42 -11.04 49.13
N ALA A 48 -40.38 -11.70 48.49
CA ALA A 48 -40.18 -12.40 47.23
C ALA A 48 -39.67 -11.46 46.14
N GLY A 49 -40.25 -10.26 46.02
CA GLY A 49 -39.81 -9.23 45.08
C GLY A 49 -38.38 -8.78 45.35
N ALA A 50 -38.04 -8.49 46.61
CA ALA A 50 -36.69 -8.09 47.01
C ALA A 50 -35.64 -9.19 46.70
N LEU A 51 -35.94 -10.44 47.04
CA LEU A 51 -35.09 -11.60 46.76
C LEU A 51 -34.96 -11.86 45.26
N GLY A 52 -36.03 -11.68 44.49
CA GLY A 52 -36.02 -11.81 43.03
C GLY A 52 -35.13 -10.76 42.36
N ILE A 53 -35.24 -9.49 42.76
CA ILE A 53 -34.36 -8.42 42.29
C ILE A 53 -32.90 -8.71 42.64
N PHE A 54 -32.65 -9.18 43.87
CA PHE A 54 -31.30 -9.56 44.30
C PHE A 54 -30.75 -10.74 43.50
N ALA A 55 -31.57 -11.76 43.21
CA ALA A 55 -31.19 -12.89 42.36
C ALA A 55 -30.81 -12.42 40.94
N ILE A 56 -31.58 -11.52 40.34
CA ILE A 56 -31.27 -10.93 39.01
C ILE A 56 -29.94 -10.19 39.04
N LYS A 57 -29.71 -9.36 40.07
CA LYS A 57 -28.45 -8.63 40.23
C LYS A 57 -27.26 -9.59 40.35
N ARG A 58 -27.34 -10.59 41.22
CA ARG A 58 -26.28 -11.59 41.42
C ARG A 58 -26.05 -12.45 40.17
N THR A 59 -27.12 -12.73 39.41
CA THR A 59 -27.01 -13.41 38.11
C THR A 59 -26.18 -12.59 37.13
N ARG A 60 -26.47 -11.28 37.00
CA ARG A 60 -25.70 -10.38 36.13
C ARG A 60 -24.22 -10.30 36.54
N GLU A 61 -23.94 -10.19 37.84
CA GLU A 61 -22.57 -10.19 38.36
C GLU A 61 -21.83 -11.51 38.03
N GLY A 62 -22.47 -12.66 38.23
CA GLY A 62 -21.91 -13.97 37.89
C GLY A 62 -21.68 -14.15 36.39
N LEU A 63 -22.64 -13.73 35.56
CA LEU A 63 -22.51 -13.76 34.10
C LEU A 63 -21.37 -12.87 33.60
N ARG A 64 -21.10 -11.73 34.25
CA ARG A 64 -19.94 -10.87 33.94
C ARG A 64 -18.63 -11.61 34.14
N VAL A 65 -18.47 -12.33 35.25
CA VAL A 65 -17.28 -13.17 35.52
C VAL A 65 -17.16 -14.29 34.47
N LEU A 66 -18.26 -14.98 34.15
CA LEU A 66 -18.26 -16.02 33.11
C LEU A 66 -17.83 -15.46 31.74
N ARG A 67 -18.38 -14.29 31.36
CA ARG A 67 -18.08 -13.60 30.11
C ARG A 67 -16.62 -13.18 30.04
N TYR A 68 -16.07 -12.62 31.13
CA TYR A 68 -14.66 -12.24 31.22
C TYR A 68 -13.72 -13.43 30.99
N ARG A 69 -13.95 -14.54 31.70
CA ARG A 69 -13.15 -15.77 31.52
C ARG A 69 -13.26 -16.33 30.10
N ARG A 70 -14.44 -16.23 29.48
CA ARG A 70 -14.65 -16.63 28.08
C ARG A 70 -13.87 -15.72 27.13
N ASN A 71 -13.86 -14.41 27.36
CA ASN A 71 -13.16 -13.41 26.54
C ASN A 71 -11.64 -13.55 26.63
N ILE A 72 -11.09 -13.85 27.81
CA ILE A 72 -9.64 -14.10 27.98
C ILE A 72 -9.18 -15.32 27.17
N ARG A 73 -10.01 -16.36 27.06
CA ARG A 73 -9.68 -17.59 26.31
C ARG A 73 -9.99 -17.52 24.83
N ARG A 74 -10.91 -16.65 24.41
CA ARG A 74 -11.40 -16.57 23.04
C ARG A 74 -11.05 -15.23 22.45
N LEU A 75 -10.39 -15.22 21.30
CA LEU A 75 -10.25 -13.99 20.53
C LEU A 75 -11.58 -13.72 19.79
N PRO A 76 -12.32 -12.65 20.12
CA PRO A 76 -13.57 -12.34 19.43
C PRO A 76 -13.30 -12.09 17.95
N ARG A 77 -14.09 -12.73 17.08
CA ARG A 77 -14.00 -12.53 15.64
C ARG A 77 -14.70 -11.21 15.28
N TYR A 78 -13.94 -10.17 15.00
CA TYR A 78 -14.46 -8.90 14.51
C TYR A 78 -14.52 -8.92 12.98
N VAL A 79 -15.72 -8.81 12.42
CA VAL A 79 -15.96 -8.74 10.98
C VAL A 79 -16.79 -7.50 10.70
N MET A 80 -16.42 -6.79 9.65
CA MET A 80 -17.10 -5.57 9.23
C MET A 80 -17.20 -5.55 7.71
N THR A 81 -18.38 -5.25 7.20
CA THR A 81 -18.59 -4.97 5.78
C THR A 81 -18.10 -3.56 5.45
N SER A 82 -17.76 -3.29 4.19
CA SER A 82 -17.34 -1.94 3.75
C SER A 82 -18.34 -0.84 4.17
N ARG A 83 -19.65 -1.10 4.05
CA ARG A 83 -20.72 -0.16 4.42
C ARG A 83 -20.72 0.20 5.90
N GLN A 84 -20.31 -0.74 6.76
CA GLN A 84 -20.25 -0.54 8.21
C GLN A 84 -19.00 0.23 8.66
N VAL A 85 -18.01 0.44 7.78
CA VAL A 85 -16.85 1.28 8.09
C VAL A 85 -17.33 2.69 8.42
N PRO A 86 -17.12 3.18 9.65
CA PRO A 86 -17.51 4.53 10.02
C PRO A 86 -16.60 5.53 9.31
N VAL A 87 -17.20 6.57 8.75
CA VAL A 87 -16.48 7.66 8.08
C VAL A 87 -16.85 8.96 8.81
N SER A 88 -15.86 9.76 9.14
CA SER A 88 -16.02 11.05 9.83
C SER A 88 -15.16 12.10 9.16
N GLN A 89 -15.60 13.35 9.12
CA GLN A 89 -14.77 14.46 8.61
C GLN A 89 -13.72 14.96 9.62
N MET A 90 -13.71 14.41 10.85
CA MET A 90 -12.81 14.84 11.93
C MET A 90 -11.97 13.71 12.51
N LYS A 91 -12.45 12.47 12.41
CA LYS A 91 -11.83 11.30 13.05
C LYS A 91 -11.56 10.18 12.04
N LEU A 92 -10.51 9.40 12.31
CA LEU A 92 -10.12 8.21 11.57
C LEU A 92 -10.31 6.98 12.47
N PHE A 93 -11.13 6.04 12.06
CA PHE A 93 -11.37 4.80 12.80
C PHE A 93 -10.26 3.79 12.58
N LEU A 94 -9.70 3.28 13.67
CA LEU A 94 -8.58 2.33 13.66
C LEU A 94 -9.02 0.89 13.96
N GLY A 95 -10.16 0.72 14.62
CA GLY A 95 -10.65 -0.59 15.05
C GLY A 95 -11.38 -0.55 16.39
N LYS A 96 -11.65 -1.73 16.95
CA LYS A 96 -12.19 -1.88 18.30
C LYS A 96 -11.04 -1.98 19.31
N GLY A 97 -11.26 -1.40 20.48
CA GLY A 97 -10.28 -1.40 21.57
C GLY A 97 -10.74 -0.52 22.73
N PHE A 98 -9.81 -0.09 23.55
CA PHE A 98 -10.08 0.69 24.76
C PHE A 98 -8.87 1.55 25.12
N LEU A 99 -9.10 2.61 25.87
CA LEU A 99 -8.00 3.37 26.46
C LEU A 99 -7.28 2.48 27.47
N TRP A 100 -5.98 2.29 27.27
CA TRP A 100 -5.19 1.52 28.21
C TRP A 100 -5.03 2.30 29.51
N GLU A 101 -5.30 1.62 30.63
CA GLU A 101 -5.32 2.21 31.98
C GLU A 101 -4.62 1.22 32.92
N GLN A 102 -4.29 1.65 34.14
CA GLN A 102 -3.66 0.81 35.14
C GLN A 102 -4.44 -0.49 35.42
N ARG A 103 -5.78 -0.42 35.41
CA ARG A 103 -6.65 -1.61 35.58
C ARG A 103 -6.41 -2.67 34.49
N HIS A 104 -6.12 -2.25 33.26
CA HIS A 104 -5.88 -3.17 32.13
C HIS A 104 -4.52 -3.85 32.28
N THR A 105 -3.50 -3.11 32.69
CA THR A 105 -2.19 -3.68 33.06
C THR A 105 -2.34 -4.71 34.17
N GLN A 106 -3.08 -4.37 35.24
CA GLN A 106 -3.32 -5.29 36.34
C GLN A 106 -4.03 -6.56 35.87
N ARG A 107 -5.14 -6.41 35.13
CA ARG A 107 -5.91 -7.53 34.56
C ARG A 107 -5.06 -8.43 33.68
N LEU A 108 -4.16 -7.85 32.87
CA LEU A 108 -3.23 -8.62 32.04
C LEU A 108 -2.18 -9.36 32.89
N LEU A 109 -1.57 -8.69 33.86
CA LEU A 109 -0.59 -9.33 34.77
C LEU A 109 -1.22 -10.46 35.58
N ASP A 110 -2.48 -10.29 35.99
CA ASP A 110 -3.22 -11.34 36.70
C ASP A 110 -3.34 -12.61 35.85
N THR A 111 -3.42 -12.51 34.51
CA THR A 111 -3.44 -13.70 33.63
C THR A 111 -2.17 -14.55 33.69
N LEU A 112 -1.06 -13.97 34.15
CA LEU A 112 0.22 -14.66 34.26
C LEU A 112 0.36 -15.46 35.57
N ARG A 113 -0.54 -15.26 36.55
CA ARG A 113 -0.46 -15.95 37.83
C ARG A 113 -0.81 -17.44 37.69
N PRO A 114 -0.02 -18.36 38.28
CA PRO A 114 -0.30 -19.80 38.20
C PRO A 114 -1.67 -20.20 38.76
N GLU A 115 -2.13 -19.52 39.81
CA GLU A 115 -3.40 -19.79 40.50
C GLU A 115 -4.63 -19.66 39.57
N VAL A 116 -4.54 -18.76 38.58
CA VAL A 116 -5.64 -18.51 37.63
C VAL A 116 -5.39 -19.14 36.27
N ALA A 117 -4.30 -19.91 36.10
CA ALA A 117 -3.94 -20.56 34.83
C ALA A 117 -5.09 -21.43 34.29
N ARG A 118 -5.88 -22.06 35.18
CA ARG A 118 -7.08 -22.82 34.80
C ARG A 118 -8.12 -21.98 34.06
N TYR A 119 -8.18 -20.66 34.30
CA TYR A 119 -9.11 -19.73 33.66
C TYR A 119 -8.58 -19.10 32.38
N VAL A 120 -7.25 -19.05 32.21
CA VAL A 120 -6.59 -18.45 31.05
C VAL A 120 -6.32 -19.49 29.97
N ASN A 121 -5.85 -20.67 30.37
CA ASN A 121 -5.47 -21.72 29.43
C ASN A 121 -6.70 -22.41 28.82
N PRO A 122 -6.57 -22.93 27.57
CA PRO A 122 -7.63 -23.72 26.96
C PRO A 122 -8.01 -24.92 27.82
N SER A 123 -9.31 -25.24 27.88
CA SER A 123 -9.81 -26.37 28.67
C SER A 123 -9.29 -27.71 28.14
N TRP A 124 -9.26 -28.72 29.00
CA TRP A 124 -8.87 -30.08 28.61
C TRP A 124 -9.73 -30.62 27.44
N VAL A 125 -11.03 -30.30 27.40
CA VAL A 125 -11.96 -30.66 26.31
C VAL A 125 -11.53 -30.02 24.99
N TYR A 126 -11.18 -28.73 25.02
CA TYR A 126 -10.68 -28.03 23.84
C TYR A 126 -9.37 -28.65 23.34
N GLN A 127 -8.43 -28.92 24.25
CA GLN A 127 -7.15 -29.55 23.90
C GLN A 127 -7.35 -30.96 23.34
N ALA A 128 -8.26 -31.75 23.91
CA ALA A 128 -8.62 -33.07 23.41
C ALA A 128 -9.19 -32.98 21.99
N ALA A 129 -10.09 -32.03 21.72
CA ALA A 129 -10.64 -31.82 20.38
C ALA A 129 -9.54 -31.50 19.35
N ARG A 130 -8.60 -30.60 19.67
CA ARG A 130 -7.47 -30.27 18.77
C ARG A 130 -6.53 -31.47 18.54
N ARG A 131 -6.30 -32.30 19.57
CA ARG A 131 -5.51 -33.55 19.42
C ARG A 131 -6.21 -34.58 18.55
N VAL A 132 -7.53 -34.70 18.66
CA VAL A 132 -8.32 -35.61 17.81
C VAL A 132 -8.26 -35.16 16.37
N GLU A 133 -8.42 -33.86 16.09
CA GLU A 133 -8.29 -33.30 14.75
C GLU A 133 -6.93 -33.65 14.12
N GLN A 134 -5.82 -33.42 14.85
CA GLN A 134 -4.47 -33.75 14.35
C GLN A 134 -4.27 -35.25 14.09
N ARG A 135 -4.80 -36.12 14.95
CA ARG A 135 -4.60 -37.57 14.82
C ARG A 135 -5.49 -38.23 13.78
N GLN A 136 -6.69 -37.68 13.58
CA GLN A 136 -7.75 -38.30 12.78
C GLN A 136 -8.05 -37.55 11.48
N GLU A 137 -7.23 -36.55 11.12
CA GLU A 137 -7.40 -35.73 9.92
C GLU A 137 -7.65 -36.58 8.66
N TYR A 138 -6.84 -37.62 8.45
CA TYR A 138 -6.93 -38.51 7.29
C TYR A 138 -8.00 -39.60 7.42
N ARG A 139 -8.27 -40.10 8.63
CA ARG A 139 -9.17 -41.23 8.86
C ARG A 139 -10.63 -40.81 8.97
N PHE A 140 -10.90 -39.66 9.61
CA PHE A 140 -12.25 -39.14 9.85
C PHE A 140 -12.33 -37.63 9.54
N PRO A 141 -12.22 -37.24 8.26
CA PRO A 141 -12.19 -35.82 7.87
C PRO A 141 -13.50 -35.08 8.17
N THR A 142 -14.65 -35.76 8.15
CA THR A 142 -15.96 -35.17 8.49
C THR A 142 -16.06 -34.80 9.96
N LEU A 143 -15.58 -35.68 10.85
CA LEU A 143 -15.51 -35.39 12.29
C LEU A 143 -14.59 -34.19 12.56
N CYS A 144 -13.43 -34.14 11.90
CA CYS A 144 -12.50 -33.01 12.05
C CYS A 144 -13.13 -31.69 11.58
N ARG A 145 -13.88 -31.70 10.46
CA ARG A 145 -14.64 -30.50 10.01
C ARG A 145 -15.71 -30.07 11.02
N LEU A 146 -16.39 -31.02 11.67
CA LEU A 146 -17.38 -30.70 12.71
C LEU A 146 -16.72 -30.08 13.95
N LEU A 147 -15.60 -30.65 14.41
CA LEU A 147 -14.83 -30.11 15.54
C LEU A 147 -14.22 -28.74 15.23
N ALA A 148 -13.77 -28.53 13.99
CA ALA A 148 -13.22 -27.27 13.49
C ALA A 148 -14.30 -26.26 13.08
N SER A 149 -15.59 -26.62 13.17
CA SER A 149 -16.69 -25.75 12.77
C SER A 149 -16.66 -24.42 13.52
N GLU A 150 -16.81 -23.34 12.78
CA GLU A 150 -16.87 -21.98 13.31
C GLU A 150 -18.23 -21.61 13.95
N SER A 151 -19.14 -22.58 14.11
CA SER A 151 -20.46 -22.33 14.69
C SER A 151 -20.39 -21.74 16.10
N ALA A 152 -21.34 -20.84 16.42
CA ALA A 152 -21.49 -20.28 17.77
C ALA A 152 -21.85 -21.35 18.81
N PHE A 153 -22.48 -22.45 18.36
CA PHE A 153 -22.88 -23.58 19.20
C PHE A 153 -21.73 -24.58 19.43
N ASN A 154 -20.59 -24.43 18.74
CA ASN A 154 -19.44 -25.30 18.97
C ASN A 154 -18.72 -24.90 20.28
N PRO A 155 -18.74 -25.74 21.33
CA PRO A 155 -18.09 -25.44 22.60
C PRO A 155 -16.56 -25.44 22.47
N VAL A 156 -16.01 -26.21 21.52
CA VAL A 156 -14.58 -26.37 21.24
C VAL A 156 -14.14 -25.64 19.97
N ARG A 157 -14.91 -24.65 19.50
CA ARG A 157 -14.61 -23.84 18.31
C ARG A 157 -13.15 -23.37 18.28
N PRO A 158 -12.41 -23.57 17.17
CA PRO A 158 -11.03 -23.09 17.05
C PRO A 158 -10.93 -21.58 17.20
N LEU A 159 -9.76 -21.12 17.63
CA LEU A 159 -9.41 -19.70 17.58
C LEU A 159 -9.35 -19.21 16.12
N PRO A 160 -9.73 -17.95 15.86
CA PRO A 160 -9.62 -17.40 14.52
C PRO A 160 -8.15 -17.37 14.06
N PRO A 161 -7.88 -17.49 12.74
CA PRO A 161 -6.54 -17.63 12.20
C PRO A 161 -5.77 -16.29 12.11
N VAL A 162 -5.93 -15.43 13.11
CA VAL A 162 -5.37 -14.06 13.13
C VAL A 162 -4.20 -13.90 14.12
N GLY A 163 -3.74 -14.98 14.75
CA GLY A 163 -2.63 -14.96 15.70
C GLY A 163 -2.87 -14.03 16.90
N GLY A 164 -1.80 -13.68 17.60
CA GLY A 164 -1.84 -12.78 18.76
C GLY A 164 -2.22 -13.46 20.07
N LEU A 165 -2.18 -12.67 21.15
CA LEU A 165 -2.52 -13.12 22.50
C LEU A 165 -3.99 -12.75 22.81
N PRO A 166 -4.92 -13.72 22.93
CA PRO A 166 -6.34 -13.43 23.17
C PRO A 166 -6.59 -12.55 24.41
N ALA A 167 -5.75 -12.68 25.44
CA ALA A 167 -5.85 -11.88 26.65
C ALA A 167 -5.72 -10.37 26.41
N LEU A 168 -4.98 -9.91 25.38
CA LEU A 168 -4.81 -8.47 25.13
C LEU A 168 -6.14 -7.76 24.83
N HIS A 169 -7.02 -8.41 24.07
CA HIS A 169 -8.39 -7.95 23.87
C HIS A 169 -9.32 -8.44 24.98
N GLY A 170 -9.04 -9.63 25.53
CA GLY A 170 -9.89 -10.30 26.53
C GLY A 170 -10.05 -9.56 27.86
N ILE A 171 -9.07 -8.74 28.25
CA ILE A 171 -9.03 -8.00 29.52
C ILE A 171 -10.02 -6.83 29.62
N GLU A 172 -10.58 -6.38 28.52
CA GLU A 172 -11.70 -5.42 28.53
C GLU A 172 -12.90 -6.06 27.84
N LEU A 173 -14.05 -6.02 28.53
CA LEU A 173 -15.29 -6.61 28.02
C LEU A 173 -16.00 -5.68 27.05
N ASP A 174 -15.82 -4.38 27.25
CA ASP A 174 -16.58 -3.33 26.60
C ASP A 174 -15.65 -2.50 25.69
N GLU A 175 -15.18 -3.15 24.61
CA GLU A 175 -14.41 -2.46 23.57
C GLU A 175 -15.26 -1.40 22.85
N THR A 176 -14.67 -0.24 22.65
CA THR A 176 -15.24 0.91 21.95
C THR A 176 -14.51 1.14 20.63
N ASN A 177 -14.99 2.10 19.83
CA ASN A 177 -14.30 2.49 18.61
C ASN A 177 -13.04 3.30 18.97
N VAL A 178 -11.88 2.82 18.54
CA VAL A 178 -10.63 3.57 18.63
C VAL A 178 -10.55 4.52 17.45
N LEU A 179 -10.43 5.81 17.75
CA LEU A 179 -10.43 6.89 16.79
C LEU A 179 -9.14 7.71 16.94
N MET A 180 -8.55 8.09 15.81
CA MET A 180 -7.46 9.06 15.72
C MET A 180 -8.01 10.40 15.22
N ASP A 181 -7.46 11.52 15.68
CA ASP A 181 -7.78 12.82 15.11
C ASP A 181 -7.15 12.96 13.71
N LEU A 182 -7.93 13.36 12.71
CA LEU A 182 -7.38 13.50 11.35
C LEU A 182 -6.27 14.55 11.27
N ARG A 183 -6.28 15.56 12.14
CA ARG A 183 -5.24 16.58 12.18
C ARG A 183 -3.88 16.01 12.56
N GLU A 184 -3.84 14.90 13.29
CA GLU A 184 -2.59 14.23 13.66
C GLU A 184 -1.95 13.49 12.48
N ARG A 185 -2.70 13.25 11.39
CA ARG A 185 -2.21 12.44 10.26
C ARG A 185 -1.06 13.09 9.49
N VAL A 186 -0.90 14.42 9.59
CA VAL A 186 0.26 15.14 9.04
C VAL A 186 1.58 14.70 9.69
N GLY A 187 1.52 14.14 10.90
CA GLY A 187 2.68 13.55 11.59
C GLY A 187 3.10 12.18 11.08
N HIS A 188 2.42 11.65 10.06
CA HIS A 188 2.60 10.31 9.48
C HIS A 188 2.29 9.16 10.46
N LEU A 189 2.04 7.97 9.91
CA LEU A 189 1.74 6.76 10.69
C LEU A 189 2.64 5.62 10.23
N LEU A 190 3.38 5.03 11.17
CA LEU A 190 4.17 3.83 10.96
C LEU A 190 3.44 2.60 11.54
N VAL A 191 3.07 1.66 10.67
CA VAL A 191 2.44 0.38 11.07
C VAL A 191 3.46 -0.74 10.97
N LEU A 192 3.93 -1.23 12.11
CA LEU A 192 4.89 -2.34 12.20
C LEU A 192 4.17 -3.67 12.44
N GLY A 193 4.72 -4.74 11.89
CA GLY A 193 4.22 -6.10 12.11
C GLY A 193 4.82 -7.10 11.14
N THR A 194 4.72 -8.39 11.43
CA THR A 194 5.15 -9.48 10.54
C THR A 194 4.10 -9.77 9.45
N THR A 195 4.31 -10.77 8.59
CA THR A 195 3.30 -11.19 7.61
C THR A 195 2.09 -11.80 8.32
N ARG A 196 0.89 -11.65 7.73
CA ARG A 196 -0.39 -12.18 8.25
C ARG A 196 -0.92 -11.63 9.59
N VAL A 197 -0.29 -10.60 10.17
CA VAL A 197 -0.77 -9.96 11.42
C VAL A 197 -1.85 -8.88 11.22
N GLY A 198 -2.33 -8.69 9.98
CA GLY A 198 -3.41 -7.74 9.69
C GLY A 198 -2.99 -6.37 9.13
N LYS A 199 -1.72 -6.15 8.77
CA LYS A 199 -1.26 -4.89 8.16
C LYS A 199 -2.10 -4.48 6.93
N THR A 200 -2.33 -5.42 6.00
CA THR A 200 -3.16 -5.17 4.82
C THR A 200 -4.60 -4.84 5.19
N ARG A 201 -5.16 -5.51 6.20
CA ARG A 201 -6.54 -5.24 6.67
C ARG A 201 -6.68 -3.86 7.31
N LEU A 202 -5.66 -3.41 8.05
CA LEU A 202 -5.62 -2.03 8.52
C LEU A 202 -5.50 -1.05 7.36
N ALA A 203 -4.61 -1.30 6.38
CA ALA A 203 -4.50 -0.45 5.19
C ALA A 203 -5.84 -0.33 4.45
N GLU A 204 -6.51 -1.46 4.18
CA GLU A 204 -7.85 -1.49 3.58
C GLU A 204 -8.87 -0.65 4.36
N LEU A 205 -8.84 -0.71 5.70
CA LEU A 205 -9.72 0.07 6.56
C LEU A 205 -9.46 1.58 6.43
N LEU A 206 -8.20 1.99 6.42
CA LEU A 206 -7.81 3.40 6.30
C LEU A 206 -8.14 3.93 4.90
N ILE A 207 -7.75 3.19 3.85
CA ILE A 207 -8.00 3.54 2.44
C ILE A 207 -9.51 3.65 2.17
N THR A 208 -10.32 2.72 2.68
CA THR A 208 -11.79 2.78 2.53
C THR A 208 -12.35 4.09 3.11
N GLN A 209 -11.86 4.51 4.28
CA GLN A 209 -12.33 5.76 4.91
C GLN A 209 -11.92 6.98 4.09
N ASP A 210 -10.67 7.02 3.62
CA ASP A 210 -10.13 8.16 2.88
C ASP A 210 -10.83 8.34 1.52
N ILE A 211 -11.03 7.24 0.76
CA ILE A 211 -11.79 7.27 -0.49
C ILE A 211 -13.20 7.83 -0.28
N ARG A 212 -13.90 7.31 0.75
CA ARG A 212 -15.28 7.72 1.07
C ARG A 212 -15.37 9.14 1.63
N ARG A 213 -14.29 9.69 2.19
CA ARG A 213 -14.24 11.07 2.68
C ARG A 213 -14.08 12.08 1.53
N GLY A 214 -13.63 11.62 0.35
CA GLY A 214 -13.29 12.47 -0.78
C GLY A 214 -11.79 12.81 -0.86
N ASP A 215 -10.95 12.15 -0.05
CA ASP A 215 -9.51 12.42 -0.05
C ASP A 215 -8.85 11.87 -1.32
N VAL A 216 -7.70 12.44 -1.69
CA VAL A 216 -6.81 11.87 -2.71
C VAL A 216 -6.00 10.75 -2.06
N VAL A 217 -6.12 9.54 -2.60
CA VAL A 217 -5.49 8.34 -2.04
C VAL A 217 -4.54 7.74 -3.06
N ILE A 218 -3.25 7.71 -2.73
CA ILE A 218 -2.21 7.07 -3.53
C ILE A 218 -1.69 5.86 -2.75
N VAL A 219 -1.71 4.69 -3.37
CA VAL A 219 -1.31 3.43 -2.75
C VAL A 219 -0.17 2.82 -3.55
N PHE A 220 0.95 2.54 -2.87
CA PHE A 220 2.04 1.75 -3.41
C PHE A 220 1.96 0.35 -2.83
N ASP A 221 1.59 -0.62 -3.68
CA ASP A 221 1.52 -2.01 -3.28
C ASP A 221 2.57 -2.86 -4.02
N PRO A 222 3.75 -3.08 -3.42
CA PRO A 222 4.80 -3.89 -4.04
C PRO A 222 4.44 -5.37 -4.12
N LYS A 223 3.34 -5.82 -3.49
CA LYS A 223 2.92 -7.22 -3.50
C LYS A 223 1.95 -7.56 -4.63
N GLY A 224 1.32 -6.56 -5.24
CA GLY A 224 0.25 -6.78 -6.22
C GLY A 224 -0.96 -7.52 -5.64
N ASP A 225 -1.42 -7.12 -4.45
CA ASP A 225 -2.58 -7.70 -3.78
C ASP A 225 -3.87 -7.34 -4.56
N ALA A 226 -4.36 -8.33 -5.30
CA ALA A 226 -5.58 -8.18 -6.10
C ALA A 226 -6.83 -7.87 -5.26
N ASP A 227 -6.89 -8.30 -3.99
CA ASP A 227 -8.03 -8.01 -3.13
C ASP A 227 -8.01 -6.54 -2.68
N LEU A 228 -6.83 -5.98 -2.41
CA LEU A 228 -6.68 -4.55 -2.12
C LEU A 228 -7.11 -3.71 -3.32
N LEU A 229 -6.64 -4.07 -4.53
CA LEU A 229 -7.01 -3.38 -5.77
C LEU A 229 -8.52 -3.42 -6.02
N LYS A 230 -9.13 -4.61 -5.95
CA LYS A 230 -10.59 -4.79 -6.12
C LYS A 230 -11.37 -3.98 -5.09
N ARG A 231 -10.87 -3.91 -3.85
CA ARG A 231 -11.51 -3.12 -2.80
C ARG A 231 -11.45 -1.64 -3.11
N MET A 232 -10.28 -1.11 -3.49
CA MET A 232 -10.14 0.31 -3.87
C MET A 232 -11.08 0.67 -5.01
N TYR A 233 -11.10 -0.13 -6.08
CA TYR A 233 -12.02 0.06 -7.20
C TYR A 233 -13.49 0.07 -6.73
N ALA A 234 -13.90 -0.92 -5.92
CA ALA A 234 -15.26 -1.00 -5.42
C ALA A 234 -15.63 0.17 -4.49
N GLU A 235 -14.70 0.68 -3.68
CA GLU A 235 -14.94 1.85 -2.84
C GLU A 235 -15.04 3.14 -3.67
N CYS A 236 -14.21 3.32 -4.69
CA CYS A 236 -14.31 4.46 -5.61
C CYS A 236 -15.66 4.47 -6.32
N GLN A 237 -16.11 3.32 -6.82
CA GLN A 237 -17.43 3.19 -7.45
C GLN A 237 -18.57 3.52 -6.48
N ARG A 238 -18.48 3.07 -5.21
CA ARG A 238 -19.47 3.40 -4.18
C ARG A 238 -19.47 4.87 -3.78
N ALA A 239 -18.31 5.52 -3.85
CA ALA A 239 -18.15 6.94 -3.57
C ALA A 239 -18.54 7.83 -4.76
N GLY A 240 -18.91 7.25 -5.91
CA GLY A 240 -19.23 8.01 -7.12
C GLY A 240 -18.01 8.63 -7.80
N ARG A 241 -16.82 8.06 -7.59
CA ARG A 241 -15.51 8.54 -8.07
C ARG A 241 -14.79 7.47 -8.90
N GLY A 242 -15.55 6.66 -9.63
CA GLY A 242 -15.00 5.56 -10.42
C GLY A 242 -14.16 6.02 -11.61
N ASP A 243 -14.54 7.16 -12.18
CA ASP A 243 -13.87 7.88 -13.26
C ASP A 243 -12.52 8.50 -12.84
N GLU A 244 -12.32 8.75 -11.54
CA GLU A 244 -11.05 9.20 -10.95
C GLU A 244 -10.11 8.04 -10.56
N PHE A 245 -10.52 6.78 -10.74
CA PHE A 245 -9.71 5.63 -10.34
C PHE A 245 -8.67 5.28 -11.39
N HIS A 246 -7.39 5.49 -11.04
CA HIS A 246 -6.25 5.14 -11.89
C HIS A 246 -5.43 4.02 -11.27
N VAL A 247 -5.01 3.05 -12.09
CA VAL A 247 -4.13 1.96 -11.71
C VAL A 247 -2.86 2.09 -12.52
N PHE A 248 -1.70 2.00 -11.90
CA PHE A 248 -0.43 1.84 -12.62
C PHE A 248 0.13 0.46 -12.27
N HIS A 249 0.21 -0.44 -13.25
CA HIS A 249 0.65 -1.81 -13.06
C HIS A 249 1.70 -2.21 -14.11
N LEU A 250 2.81 -2.81 -13.67
CA LEU A 250 3.93 -3.19 -14.54
C LEU A 250 3.76 -4.56 -15.21
N GLY A 251 2.72 -5.32 -14.92
CA GLY A 251 2.46 -6.63 -15.54
C GLY A 251 1.20 -6.67 -16.39
N TRP A 252 0.37 -5.61 -16.36
CA TRP A 252 -0.95 -5.59 -16.99
C TRP A 252 -1.18 -4.25 -17.70
N PRO A 253 -0.72 -4.15 -18.95
CA PRO A 253 -0.71 -2.93 -19.74
C PRO A 253 -2.12 -2.39 -19.97
N ASP A 254 -3.04 -3.32 -20.27
CA ASP A 254 -4.39 -3.03 -20.75
C ASP A 254 -5.24 -2.28 -19.71
N ILE A 255 -4.94 -2.47 -18.43
CA ILE A 255 -5.62 -1.83 -17.30
C ILE A 255 -4.77 -0.74 -16.64
N SER A 256 -3.53 -0.56 -17.09
CA SER A 256 -2.58 0.38 -16.50
C SER A 256 -2.70 1.76 -17.16
N ALA A 257 -2.65 2.79 -16.34
CA ALA A 257 -2.54 4.17 -16.76
C ALA A 257 -1.17 4.40 -17.41
N ARG A 258 -1.16 5.13 -18.51
CA ARG A 258 0.08 5.52 -19.19
C ARG A 258 0.70 6.72 -18.49
N TYR A 259 2.01 6.71 -18.36
CA TYR A 259 2.77 7.79 -17.76
C TYR A 259 4.05 7.98 -18.57
N ASN A 260 4.45 9.25 -18.77
CA ASN A 260 5.74 9.61 -19.34
C ASN A 260 6.51 10.40 -18.27
N ALA A 261 7.54 9.77 -17.70
CA ALA A 261 8.29 10.32 -16.58
C ALA A 261 9.13 11.56 -16.92
N VAL A 262 9.40 11.80 -18.19
CA VAL A 262 10.29 12.87 -18.65
C VAL A 262 9.58 13.92 -19.50
N GLY A 263 8.31 13.72 -19.84
CA GLY A 263 7.56 14.63 -20.68
C GLY A 263 6.96 15.83 -19.95
N ARG A 264 6.89 15.84 -18.61
CA ARG A 264 6.50 17.02 -17.81
C ARG A 264 7.68 17.50 -16.97
N PHE A 265 8.18 18.70 -17.26
CA PHE A 265 9.33 19.31 -16.59
C PHE A 265 9.12 20.82 -16.45
N GLY A 266 9.66 21.40 -15.37
CA GLY A 266 9.73 22.86 -15.24
C GLY A 266 10.93 23.43 -16.01
N ARG A 267 12.05 22.70 -16.02
CA ARG A 267 13.25 23.00 -16.81
C ARG A 267 13.64 21.82 -17.69
N VAL A 268 14.03 22.07 -18.94
CA VAL A 268 14.44 21.02 -19.90
C VAL A 268 15.57 20.12 -19.35
N SER A 269 16.45 20.68 -18.53
CA SER A 269 17.54 19.95 -17.88
C SER A 269 17.06 18.85 -16.93
N GLU A 270 15.82 18.90 -16.43
CA GLU A 270 15.23 17.84 -15.62
C GLU A 270 15.07 16.53 -16.40
N VAL A 271 14.84 16.59 -17.72
CA VAL A 271 14.76 15.42 -18.61
C VAL A 271 16.07 14.63 -18.49
N ALA A 272 17.19 15.31 -18.66
CA ALA A 272 18.51 14.71 -18.55
C ALA A 272 18.80 14.19 -17.13
N SER A 273 18.42 14.94 -16.09
CA SER A 273 18.62 14.50 -14.70
C SER A 273 17.82 13.24 -14.36
N ARG A 274 16.59 13.10 -14.88
CA ARG A 274 15.75 11.91 -14.66
C ARG A 274 16.26 10.68 -15.40
N VAL A 275 16.81 10.85 -16.61
CA VAL A 275 17.41 9.77 -17.40
C VAL A 275 18.76 9.35 -16.81
N ALA A 276 19.68 10.29 -16.64
CA ALA A 276 21.05 10.02 -16.17
C ALA A 276 21.10 9.70 -14.67
N GLY A 277 20.11 10.10 -13.88
CA GLY A 277 20.00 9.77 -12.45
C GLY A 277 19.96 8.27 -12.16
N GLN A 278 19.62 7.44 -13.16
CA GLN A 278 19.67 5.97 -13.05
C GLN A 278 21.09 5.38 -13.16
N LEU A 279 22.09 6.19 -13.54
CA LEU A 279 23.49 5.75 -13.68
C LEU A 279 24.24 5.89 -12.34
N SER A 280 25.19 4.99 -12.10
CA SER A 280 25.99 4.92 -10.87
C SER A 280 26.93 6.13 -10.71
N ASP A 281 27.04 6.63 -9.48
CA ASP A 281 27.91 7.77 -9.12
C ASP A 281 29.35 7.38 -8.77
N ALA A 282 29.74 6.11 -8.96
CA ALA A 282 31.02 5.59 -8.45
C ALA A 282 32.16 5.58 -9.49
N GLY A 283 33.30 6.20 -9.14
CA GLY A 283 34.57 6.11 -9.87
C GLY A 283 34.51 6.72 -11.28
N ASN A 284 35.14 6.07 -12.27
CA ASN A 284 35.10 6.48 -13.68
C ASN A 284 33.68 6.65 -14.24
N SER A 285 32.66 6.04 -13.60
CA SER A 285 31.24 6.15 -13.97
C SER A 285 30.67 7.56 -13.81
N ALA A 286 31.24 8.40 -12.95
CA ALA A 286 30.78 9.77 -12.76
C ALA A 286 31.04 10.65 -14.00
N ALA A 287 32.21 10.51 -14.63
CA ALA A 287 32.52 11.21 -15.88
C ALA A 287 31.61 10.75 -17.04
N PHE A 288 31.29 9.45 -17.09
CA PHE A 288 30.33 8.91 -18.06
C PHE A 288 28.90 9.40 -17.81
N LYS A 289 28.49 9.52 -16.55
CA LYS A 289 27.17 10.06 -16.17
C LYS A 289 27.03 11.53 -16.56
N GLU A 290 28.05 12.34 -16.31
CA GLU A 290 28.08 13.75 -16.75
C GLU A 290 28.03 13.88 -18.27
N PHE A 291 28.78 13.03 -18.99
CA PHE A 291 28.74 12.99 -20.45
C PHE A 291 27.35 12.63 -20.98
N ALA A 292 26.75 11.55 -20.46
CA ALA A 292 25.39 11.11 -20.79
C ALA A 292 24.36 12.20 -20.48
N TRP A 293 24.47 12.87 -19.32
CA TRP A 293 23.59 13.95 -18.93
C TRP A 293 23.65 15.13 -19.89
N ARG A 294 24.86 15.60 -20.22
CA ARG A 294 25.05 16.73 -21.16
C ARG A 294 24.43 16.42 -22.51
N PHE A 295 24.61 15.19 -22.96
CA PHE A 295 24.13 14.75 -24.25
C PHE A 295 22.60 14.60 -24.32
N VAL A 296 22.00 13.93 -23.33
CA VAL A 296 20.52 13.86 -23.21
C VAL A 296 19.92 15.26 -23.06
N ASN A 297 20.59 16.18 -22.39
CA ASN A 297 20.14 17.57 -22.25
C ASN A 297 20.13 18.32 -23.60
N ILE A 298 21.13 18.08 -24.47
CA ILE A 298 21.14 18.63 -25.84
C ILE A 298 19.97 18.06 -26.65
N ILE A 299 19.76 16.74 -26.62
CA ILE A 299 18.63 16.09 -27.30
C ILE A 299 17.30 16.67 -26.80
N ALA A 300 17.10 16.75 -25.48
CA ALA A 300 15.88 17.26 -24.90
C ALA A 300 15.59 18.71 -25.33
N ARG A 301 16.63 19.55 -25.41
CA ARG A 301 16.51 20.93 -25.91
C ARG A 301 16.13 20.98 -27.38
N ALA A 302 16.75 20.15 -28.21
CA ALA A 302 16.43 20.05 -29.63
C ALA A 302 14.99 19.58 -29.87
N LEU A 303 14.55 18.54 -29.15
CA LEU A 303 13.17 18.04 -29.20
C LEU A 303 12.16 19.14 -28.86
N VAL A 304 12.39 19.86 -27.76
CA VAL A 304 11.51 20.95 -27.32
C VAL A 304 11.48 22.09 -28.35
N ALA A 305 12.63 22.46 -28.92
CA ALA A 305 12.71 23.48 -29.96
C ALA A 305 12.01 23.07 -31.25
N LEU A 306 11.98 21.76 -31.57
CA LEU A 306 11.21 21.18 -32.66
C LEU A 306 9.72 20.99 -32.34
N GLY A 307 9.24 21.44 -31.17
CA GLY A 307 7.85 21.26 -30.74
C GLY A 307 7.48 19.83 -30.36
N GLN A 308 8.47 18.94 -30.23
CA GLN A 308 8.27 17.55 -29.83
C GLN A 308 8.42 17.41 -28.31
N ARG A 309 7.51 16.65 -27.71
CA ARG A 309 7.57 16.37 -26.28
C ARG A 309 8.57 15.24 -26.03
N PRO A 310 9.60 15.43 -25.18
CA PRO A 310 10.54 14.37 -24.84
C PRO A 310 9.85 13.16 -24.20
N ASP A 311 10.22 11.97 -24.64
CA ASP A 311 9.90 10.67 -24.05
C ASP A 311 11.12 9.74 -24.15
N PHE A 312 11.08 8.58 -23.48
CA PHE A 312 12.24 7.68 -23.45
C PHE A 312 12.55 7.09 -24.82
N ALA A 313 11.55 6.74 -25.62
CA ALA A 313 11.71 6.20 -26.96
C ALA A 313 12.41 7.19 -27.92
N LEU A 314 12.00 8.46 -27.95
CA LEU A 314 12.63 9.52 -28.74
C LEU A 314 14.05 9.78 -28.27
N ILE A 315 14.27 9.84 -26.95
CA ILE A 315 15.61 10.01 -26.40
C ILE A 315 16.49 8.84 -26.83
N GLN A 316 16.04 7.60 -26.68
CA GLN A 316 16.79 6.41 -27.08
C GLN A 316 17.08 6.40 -28.59
N ARG A 317 16.09 6.72 -29.43
CA ARG A 317 16.23 6.85 -30.88
C ARG A 317 17.34 7.83 -31.23
N TYR A 318 17.31 9.04 -30.68
CA TYR A 318 18.26 10.08 -31.02
C TYR A 318 19.60 9.95 -30.30
N VAL A 319 19.67 9.17 -29.22
CA VAL A 319 20.95 8.77 -28.65
C VAL A 319 21.68 7.83 -29.60
N ASN A 320 20.98 6.86 -30.19
CA ASN A 320 21.60 5.92 -31.13
C ASN A 320 21.86 6.57 -32.50
N ASN A 321 20.98 7.46 -32.95
CA ASN A 321 21.07 8.15 -34.23
C ASN A 321 21.10 9.68 -34.05
N PRO A 322 22.20 10.26 -33.55
CA PRO A 322 22.32 11.71 -33.35
C PRO A 322 22.29 12.50 -34.67
N GLY A 323 22.72 11.86 -35.78
CA GLY A 323 22.69 12.46 -37.12
C GLY A 323 21.29 12.84 -37.55
N ASP A 324 20.30 11.96 -37.34
CA ASP A 324 18.90 12.23 -37.68
C ASP A 324 18.35 13.46 -36.97
N LEU A 325 18.63 13.61 -35.66
CA LEU A 325 18.18 14.78 -34.91
C LEU A 325 18.86 16.06 -35.39
N PHE A 326 20.16 15.95 -35.69
CA PHE A 326 20.95 17.06 -36.20
C PHE A 326 20.42 17.53 -37.56
N GLU A 327 20.11 16.63 -38.49
CA GLU A 327 19.51 16.99 -39.78
C GLU A 327 18.18 17.71 -39.60
N HIS A 328 17.23 17.12 -38.87
CA HIS A 328 15.90 17.71 -38.67
C HIS A 328 15.98 19.08 -37.96
N TYR A 329 16.87 19.21 -36.96
CA TYR A 329 17.06 20.48 -36.28
C TYR A 329 17.65 21.54 -37.21
N CYS A 330 18.68 21.19 -37.99
CA CYS A 330 19.27 22.10 -38.97
C CYS A 330 18.27 22.53 -40.04
N GLU A 331 17.51 21.60 -40.59
CA GLU A 331 16.45 21.86 -41.56
C GLU A 331 15.44 22.86 -41.02
N SER A 332 14.88 22.59 -39.83
CA SER A 332 13.88 23.47 -39.23
C SER A 332 14.46 24.85 -38.88
N TRP A 333 15.66 24.90 -38.30
CA TRP A 333 16.22 26.13 -37.75
C TRP A 333 16.85 27.01 -38.84
N LEU A 334 17.66 26.44 -39.75
CA LEU A 334 18.31 27.18 -40.84
C LEU A 334 17.30 27.66 -41.88
N SER A 335 16.27 26.88 -42.20
CA SER A 335 15.23 27.34 -43.13
C SER A 335 14.50 28.59 -42.63
N GLN A 336 14.43 28.78 -41.31
CA GLN A 336 13.76 29.93 -40.70
C GLN A 336 14.70 31.14 -40.52
N HIS A 337 15.98 30.91 -40.19
CA HIS A 337 16.92 31.99 -39.81
C HIS A 337 17.94 32.33 -40.90
N HIS A 338 18.37 31.34 -41.67
CA HIS A 338 19.43 31.44 -42.68
C HIS A 338 19.10 30.60 -43.94
N PRO A 339 18.04 30.95 -44.68
CA PRO A 339 17.60 30.17 -45.85
C PRO A 339 18.67 30.06 -46.94
N ASP A 340 19.55 31.06 -47.09
CA ASP A 340 20.65 31.06 -48.05
C ASP A 340 21.67 29.93 -47.77
N LEU A 341 21.95 29.69 -46.49
CA LEU A 341 22.83 28.59 -46.06
C LEU A 341 22.14 27.25 -46.28
N TRP A 342 20.83 27.18 -46.02
CA TRP A 342 20.07 25.96 -46.26
C TRP A 342 20.03 25.57 -47.75
N LEU A 343 19.81 26.53 -48.65
CA LEU A 343 19.86 26.31 -50.09
C LEU A 343 21.24 25.81 -50.54
N THR A 344 22.31 26.35 -49.94
CA THR A 344 23.68 25.90 -50.22
C THR A 344 23.90 24.45 -49.77
N ILE A 345 23.33 24.06 -48.63
CA ILE A 345 23.36 22.67 -48.12
C ILE A 345 22.62 21.74 -49.09
N GLU A 346 21.44 22.12 -49.58
CA GLU A 346 20.67 21.29 -50.53
C GLU A 346 21.43 21.06 -51.84
N ASN A 347 22.01 22.13 -52.41
CA ASN A 347 22.80 22.06 -53.63
C ASN A 347 24.05 21.18 -53.45
N LEU A 348 24.74 21.33 -52.31
CA LEU A 348 25.93 20.54 -51.99
C LEU A 348 25.56 19.06 -51.75
N THR A 349 24.46 18.79 -51.05
CA THR A 349 23.96 17.42 -50.83
C THR A 349 23.66 16.70 -52.15
N ALA A 350 23.15 17.41 -53.15
CA ALA A 350 22.85 16.83 -54.48
C ALA A 350 24.10 16.53 -55.32
N THR A 351 25.25 17.12 -54.98
CA THR A 351 26.51 16.99 -55.74
C THR A 351 27.54 16.11 -55.04
N LEU A 352 27.44 15.93 -53.74
CA LEU A 352 28.34 15.10 -52.94
C LEU A 352 28.23 13.62 -53.29
N THR A 353 29.38 12.96 -53.33
CA THR A 353 29.48 11.50 -53.48
C THR A 353 30.17 10.87 -52.27
N GLU A 354 30.08 9.56 -52.10
CA GLU A 354 30.72 8.84 -50.98
C GLU A 354 32.25 9.04 -50.92
N ARG A 355 32.88 9.45 -52.02
CA ARG A 355 34.33 9.74 -52.09
C ARG A 355 34.72 11.04 -51.39
N ASP A 356 33.77 11.97 -51.23
CA ASP A 356 33.98 13.29 -50.67
C ASP A 356 33.78 13.32 -49.15
N VAL A 357 33.39 12.17 -48.57
CA VAL A 357 33.14 12.02 -47.13
C VAL A 357 34.48 11.93 -46.39
N PRO A 358 34.76 12.86 -45.44
CA PRO A 358 35.97 12.78 -44.63
C PRO A 358 35.99 11.53 -43.74
N ARG A 359 37.17 10.95 -43.49
CA ARG A 359 37.35 9.72 -42.67
C ARG A 359 36.64 9.72 -41.30
N HIS A 360 36.54 10.88 -40.65
CA HIS A 360 35.90 11.01 -39.33
C HIS A 360 34.36 11.08 -39.39
N MET A 361 33.79 11.19 -40.59
CA MET A 361 32.35 11.17 -40.86
C MET A 361 31.92 9.95 -41.71
N GLU A 362 32.82 8.97 -41.91
CA GLU A 362 32.49 7.71 -42.56
C GLU A 362 31.31 7.02 -41.82
N GLY A 363 30.30 6.57 -42.58
CA GLY A 363 29.09 5.96 -42.04
C GLY A 363 27.95 6.94 -41.71
N ARG A 364 28.13 8.25 -41.88
CA ARG A 364 27.07 9.26 -41.78
C ARG A 364 26.39 9.49 -43.13
N SER A 365 25.16 10.00 -43.11
CA SER A 365 24.43 10.42 -44.31
C SER A 365 25.13 11.57 -45.03
N LEU A 366 25.00 11.60 -46.37
CA LEU A 366 25.56 12.69 -47.19
C LEU A 366 24.99 14.06 -46.79
N ARG A 367 23.74 14.11 -46.32
CA ARG A 367 23.07 15.34 -45.86
C ARG A 367 23.72 15.87 -44.58
N VAL A 368 24.06 15.02 -43.60
CA VAL A 368 24.87 15.42 -42.43
C VAL A 368 26.23 15.99 -42.85
N VAL A 369 26.91 15.36 -43.81
CA VAL A 369 28.22 15.81 -44.31
C VAL A 369 28.11 17.18 -44.97
N ALA A 370 27.06 17.40 -45.76
CA ALA A 370 26.79 18.69 -46.39
C ALA A 370 26.53 19.81 -45.37
N ILE A 371 25.69 19.52 -44.37
CA ILE A 371 25.39 20.43 -43.26
C ILE A 371 26.69 20.82 -42.54
N GLU A 372 27.56 19.85 -42.23
CA GLU A 372 28.84 20.11 -41.59
C GLU A 372 29.67 21.07 -42.45
N HIS A 373 29.89 20.73 -43.73
CA HIS A 373 30.75 21.48 -44.64
C HIS A 373 30.32 22.94 -44.75
N VAL A 374 29.02 23.20 -44.89
CA VAL A 374 28.48 24.56 -44.96
C VAL A 374 28.59 25.28 -43.62
N LEU A 375 28.29 24.63 -42.49
CA LEU A 375 28.49 25.21 -41.17
C LEU A 375 29.98 25.42 -40.83
N GLY A 376 30.89 24.75 -41.53
CA GLY A 376 32.36 24.90 -41.43
C GLY A 376 32.92 26.08 -42.22
N SER A 377 32.15 26.60 -43.18
CA SER A 377 32.51 27.80 -43.95
C SER A 377 32.56 29.07 -43.09
N ASP A 378 33.17 30.13 -43.62
CA ASP A 378 33.26 31.41 -42.91
C ASP A 378 31.88 32.06 -42.68
N ALA A 379 30.89 31.77 -43.53
CA ALA A 379 29.52 32.18 -43.33
C ALA A 379 28.85 31.34 -42.22
N GLY A 380 29.08 30.02 -42.21
CA GLY A 380 28.56 29.11 -41.19
C GLY A 380 29.10 29.38 -39.79
N LYS A 381 30.39 29.72 -39.66
CA LYS A 381 31.01 30.08 -38.36
C LYS A 381 30.42 31.33 -37.70
N ARG A 382 29.71 32.18 -38.45
CA ARG A 382 29.04 33.38 -37.92
C ARG A 382 27.67 33.07 -37.32
N VAL A 383 27.12 31.90 -37.61
CA VAL A 383 25.85 31.41 -37.07
C VAL A 383 26.10 30.85 -35.68
N TYR A 384 25.35 31.32 -34.69
CA TYR A 384 25.44 30.83 -33.32
C TYR A 384 24.07 30.38 -32.82
N ASP A 385 23.95 29.10 -32.50
CA ASP A 385 22.84 28.54 -31.75
C ASP A 385 23.37 27.46 -30.80
N PRO A 386 23.10 27.55 -29.48
CA PRO A 386 23.69 26.66 -28.50
C PRO A 386 23.21 25.20 -28.62
N VAL A 387 22.05 24.96 -29.23
CA VAL A 387 21.53 23.61 -29.47
C VAL A 387 22.15 23.04 -30.74
N LEU A 388 22.27 23.84 -31.80
CA LEU A 388 22.97 23.51 -33.05
C LEU A 388 24.42 23.13 -32.77
N ASP A 389 25.16 23.95 -32.02
CA ASP A 389 26.56 23.67 -31.66
C ASP A 389 26.68 22.42 -30.79
N GLY A 390 25.74 22.22 -29.86
CA GLY A 390 25.64 21.01 -29.05
C GLY A 390 25.46 19.76 -29.91
N LEU A 391 24.50 19.76 -30.84
CA LEU A 391 24.24 18.65 -31.77
C LEU A 391 25.42 18.44 -32.73
N ARG A 392 25.97 19.52 -33.28
CA ARG A 392 27.14 19.48 -34.17
C ARG A 392 28.35 18.84 -33.49
N SER A 393 28.58 19.13 -32.20
CA SER A 393 29.64 18.50 -31.42
C SER A 393 29.43 16.99 -31.30
N SER A 394 28.18 16.53 -31.18
CA SER A 394 27.87 15.12 -31.04
C SER A 394 28.10 14.30 -32.32
N VAL A 395 27.88 14.91 -33.48
CA VAL A 395 28.04 14.26 -34.79
C VAL A 395 29.51 14.20 -35.22
N ARG A 396 30.34 15.15 -34.75
CA ARG A 396 31.79 15.23 -35.05
C ARG A 396 32.64 14.19 -34.30
N TYR A 397 32.11 13.59 -33.22
CA TYR A 397 32.83 12.49 -32.55
C TYR A 397 32.83 11.23 -33.44
N ASP A 398 33.95 10.50 -33.42
CA ASP A 398 34.04 9.16 -34.04
C ASP A 398 32.92 8.29 -33.50
N GLN A 399 32.16 7.66 -34.40
CA GLN A 399 31.02 6.81 -34.07
C GLN A 399 31.39 5.75 -33.02
N LYS A 400 32.59 5.17 -33.08
CA LYS A 400 33.05 4.18 -32.07
C LYS A 400 33.25 4.79 -30.68
N TYR A 401 33.76 6.02 -30.61
CA TYR A 401 33.94 6.74 -29.35
C TYR A 401 32.58 7.14 -28.75
N TYR A 402 31.69 7.59 -29.62
CA TYR A 402 30.34 7.98 -29.27
C TYR A 402 29.52 6.79 -28.77
N ASP A 403 29.50 5.67 -29.49
CA ASP A 403 28.77 4.45 -29.11
C ASP A 403 29.23 3.89 -27.76
N LYS A 404 30.53 3.96 -27.49
CA LYS A 404 31.12 3.51 -26.21
C LYS A 404 30.67 4.36 -25.02
N ASN A 405 30.51 5.67 -25.20
CA ASN A 405 30.24 6.61 -24.11
C ASN A 405 28.74 6.92 -23.94
N CYS A 406 28.00 6.95 -25.05
CA CYS A 406 26.55 7.18 -25.10
C CYS A 406 25.72 5.89 -25.00
N GLY A 407 26.32 4.71 -25.22
CA GLY A 407 25.62 3.43 -25.07
C GLY A 407 24.98 3.24 -23.70
N PHE A 408 25.54 3.85 -22.66
CA PHE A 408 24.94 3.86 -21.31
C PHE A 408 23.71 4.76 -21.20
N ALA A 409 23.66 5.88 -21.92
CA ALA A 409 22.48 6.75 -21.99
C ALA A 409 21.35 6.08 -22.78
N ALA A 410 21.68 5.39 -23.87
CA ALA A 410 20.73 4.57 -24.63
C ALA A 410 20.22 3.40 -23.78
N ALA A 411 21.10 2.74 -23.02
CA ALA A 411 20.71 1.67 -22.10
C ALA A 411 19.90 2.19 -20.91
N ALA A 412 20.16 3.40 -20.43
CA ALA A 412 19.38 4.03 -19.35
C ALA A 412 17.99 4.45 -19.84
N ALA A 413 17.91 5.09 -21.01
CA ALA A 413 16.67 5.44 -21.67
C ALA A 413 15.88 4.17 -22.01
N GLY A 414 16.51 3.16 -22.61
CA GLY A 414 15.87 1.89 -22.96
C GLY A 414 15.49 1.02 -21.76
N LYS A 415 16.23 1.06 -20.64
CA LYS A 415 15.79 0.42 -19.38
C LYS A 415 14.63 1.17 -18.73
N ALA A 416 14.57 2.49 -18.89
CA ALA A 416 13.44 3.28 -18.42
C ALA A 416 12.22 3.08 -19.32
N ASP A 417 12.43 2.99 -20.64
CA ASP A 417 11.43 2.66 -21.65
C ASP A 417 10.91 1.25 -21.42
N LEU A 418 11.76 0.21 -21.30
CA LEU A 418 11.36 -1.14 -20.87
C LEU A 418 10.79 -1.22 -19.44
N ARG A 419 10.83 -0.16 -18.63
CA ARG A 419 10.06 -0.09 -17.38
C ARG A 419 8.71 0.59 -17.59
N GLU A 420 8.57 1.45 -18.60
CA GLU A 420 7.28 1.96 -19.09
C GLU A 420 6.56 0.97 -20.03
N ASP A 421 7.30 0.14 -20.78
CA ASP A 421 6.86 -0.83 -21.79
C ASP A 421 7.06 -2.29 -21.36
N GLY A 422 7.96 -2.61 -20.43
CA GLY A 422 7.89 -3.89 -19.69
C GLY A 422 6.70 -3.88 -18.73
N ALA A 423 6.20 -2.68 -18.38
CA ALA A 423 4.83 -2.49 -17.91
C ALA A 423 3.77 -2.94 -18.92
N ALA A 424 4.15 -2.88 -20.20
CA ALA A 424 3.37 -3.19 -21.38
C ALA A 424 3.58 -4.61 -21.99
N HIS A 425 4.67 -5.32 -21.66
CA HIS A 425 5.09 -6.54 -22.38
C HIS A 425 5.46 -7.76 -21.51
N LEU A 426 5.32 -7.72 -20.18
CA LEU A 426 5.48 -8.89 -19.30
C LEU A 426 4.30 -9.91 -19.39
N SER A 427 3.59 -9.96 -20.52
CA SER A 427 2.41 -10.81 -20.75
C SER A 427 2.69 -12.12 -21.52
N GLU A 428 3.94 -12.47 -21.83
CA GLU A 428 4.25 -13.68 -22.63
C GLU A 428 5.23 -14.69 -21.98
N LEU A 429 5.62 -14.55 -20.71
CA LEU A 429 6.55 -15.51 -20.07
C LEU A 429 6.20 -16.00 -18.64
N GLN A 430 4.92 -15.98 -18.26
CA GLN A 430 4.36 -16.81 -17.18
C GLN A 430 2.91 -17.17 -17.52
#